data_AF-A0A9W7XU49-F1
#
_entry.id   AF-A0A9W7XU49-F1
#
_cell.length_a   1.000
_cell.length_b   1.000
_cell.length_c   1.000
_cell.angle_alpha   90.00
_cell.angle_beta   90.00
_cell.angle_gamma   90.00
#
_symmetry.space_group_name_H-M   'P 1'
#
loop_
_entity.id
_entity.type
_entity.pdbx_description
1 polymer ?
#
loop_
_entity_poly.entity_id
_entity_poly.type
_entity_poly.pdbx_seq_one_letter_code
_entity_poly.pdbx_strand_id
1 'polypeptide(L)'
;MPSPLEDWYYHIPVCTRVYMTAIFALTLAEQLDFVSATQLFYTPSHTFTRQEYWRPLTSFLYLGRFSFEWFLNMYFIVQYCRDLEEGSYLNRPADFAWLLLLLCSAILLVASLLANPYFLAHMLVASLTYMWSRFYSHTFISFMGLLTMPAAYFPWVMVAFSLVVEQGWPTFELLAIAVGHVFWFLAEEWPRRAESAGARPLAAPQFLCRLLHQTTPAEDEVRLADLGIDMNVFAGDTPADTRDPPPLYTEQVTVHTPPARQSEDLPRQSEESQDGTEDKETRLRQRTVRTDIAELD
;
A
#
# COMPACT_ATOMS: atom_id res chain seq x y z
N MET A 1 21.77 23.51 -1.70
CA MET A 1 20.49 22.91 -2.10
C MET A 1 20.68 21.42 -2.02
N PRO A 2 19.81 20.68 -1.31
CA PRO A 2 19.87 19.23 -1.31
C PRO A 2 19.83 18.72 -2.76
N SER A 3 20.53 17.64 -3.02
CA SER A 3 20.48 17.03 -4.36
C SER A 3 19.10 16.41 -4.60
N PRO A 4 18.61 16.30 -5.85
CA PRO A 4 17.29 15.70 -6.12
C PRO A 4 17.12 14.28 -5.56
N LEU A 5 18.22 13.53 -5.46
CA LEU A 5 18.25 12.19 -4.87
C LEU A 5 18.15 12.22 -3.35
N GLU A 6 18.76 13.22 -2.72
CA GLU A 6 18.71 13.43 -1.29
C GLU A 6 17.29 13.77 -0.84
N ASP A 7 16.63 14.67 -1.56
CA ASP A 7 15.22 15.02 -1.32
C ASP A 7 14.31 13.80 -1.47
N TRP A 8 14.48 13.00 -2.52
CA TRP A 8 13.71 11.77 -2.72
C TRP A 8 13.94 10.77 -1.59
N TYR A 9 15.18 10.56 -1.16
CA TYR A 9 15.53 9.62 -0.10
C TYR A 9 14.95 10.04 1.26
N TYR A 10 15.01 11.33 1.60
CA TYR A 10 14.44 11.83 2.86
C TYR A 10 12.92 11.91 2.86
N HIS A 11 12.29 11.94 1.69
CA HIS A 11 10.84 11.85 1.57
C HIS A 11 10.30 10.45 1.90
N ILE A 12 11.15 9.41 1.84
CA ILE A 12 10.77 8.06 2.24
C ILE A 12 10.65 8.00 3.77
N PRO A 13 9.58 7.39 4.31
CA PRO A 13 9.38 7.17 5.74
C PRO A 13 10.54 6.44 6.40
N VAL A 14 10.71 6.65 7.71
CA VAL A 14 11.93 6.24 8.42
C VAL A 14 12.12 4.72 8.41
N CYS A 15 11.08 3.93 8.70
CA CYS A 15 11.22 2.48 8.79
C CYS A 15 11.50 1.88 7.41
N THR A 16 10.74 2.29 6.40
CA THR A 16 10.94 1.87 5.00
C THR A 16 12.33 2.24 4.49
N ARG A 17 12.82 3.43 4.82
CA ARG A 17 14.15 3.93 4.43
C ARG A 17 15.29 3.13 5.06
N VAL A 18 15.19 2.85 6.36
CA VAL A 18 16.17 2.00 7.07
C VAL A 18 16.15 0.59 6.49
N TYR A 19 14.98 0.04 6.19
CA TYR A 19 14.87 -1.30 5.62
C TYR A 19 15.48 -1.38 4.20
N MET A 20 15.14 -0.44 3.31
CA MET A 20 15.73 -0.35 1.97
C MET A 20 17.25 -0.26 2.01
N THR A 21 17.79 0.63 2.86
CA THR A 21 19.25 0.79 2.98
C THR A 21 19.94 -0.44 3.53
N ALA A 22 19.32 -1.13 4.49
CA ALA A 22 19.85 -2.37 5.03
C ALA A 22 19.91 -3.48 3.97
N ILE A 23 18.87 -3.62 3.14
CA ILE A 23 18.86 -4.59 2.02
C ILE A 23 19.96 -4.25 1.01
N PHE A 24 20.03 -2.98 0.59
CA PHE A 24 21.05 -2.54 -0.39
C PHE A 24 22.47 -2.74 0.15
N ALA A 25 22.73 -2.37 1.39
CA ALA A 25 24.03 -2.54 2.04
C ALA A 25 24.41 -4.03 2.15
N LEU A 26 23.45 -4.90 2.46
CA LEU A 26 23.71 -6.34 2.56
C LEU A 26 23.99 -6.98 1.20
N THR A 27 23.24 -6.63 0.16
CA THR A 27 23.53 -7.08 -1.21
C THR A 27 24.90 -6.58 -1.68
N LEU A 28 25.24 -5.32 -1.39
CA LEU A 28 26.57 -4.78 -1.71
C LEU A 28 27.69 -5.51 -0.96
N ALA A 29 27.48 -5.85 0.31
CA ALA A 29 28.45 -6.60 1.12
C ALA A 29 28.68 -8.03 0.55
N GLU A 30 27.64 -8.70 0.04
CA GLU A 30 27.80 -9.96 -0.70
C GLU A 30 28.56 -9.77 -2.00
N GLN A 31 28.29 -8.68 -2.73
CA GLN A 31 28.95 -8.42 -4.02
C GLN A 31 30.43 -8.09 -3.91
N LEU A 32 30.85 -7.54 -2.77
CA LEU A 32 32.24 -7.29 -2.43
C LEU A 32 32.93 -8.52 -1.79
N ASP A 33 32.25 -9.67 -1.73
CA ASP A 33 32.70 -10.91 -1.08
C ASP A 33 33.07 -10.73 0.42
N PHE A 34 32.55 -9.69 1.09
CA PHE A 34 32.71 -9.54 2.54
C PHE A 34 31.94 -10.61 3.31
N VAL A 35 30.79 -11.06 2.76
CA VAL A 35 29.94 -12.09 3.36
C VAL A 35 29.50 -13.07 2.26
N SER A 36 29.72 -14.37 2.48
CA SER A 36 29.30 -15.39 1.51
C SER A 36 27.80 -15.66 1.60
N ALA A 37 27.13 -15.80 0.46
CA ALA A 37 25.71 -16.19 0.38
C ALA A 37 25.40 -17.46 1.19
N THR A 38 26.33 -18.42 1.25
CA THR A 38 26.19 -19.66 2.03
C THR A 38 26.11 -19.43 3.55
N GLN A 39 26.64 -18.31 4.04
CA GLN A 39 26.53 -17.92 5.45
C GLN A 39 25.25 -17.14 5.75
N LEU A 40 24.56 -16.64 4.72
CA LEU A 40 23.33 -15.85 4.87
C LEU A 40 22.07 -16.70 4.89
N PHE A 41 22.14 -17.94 4.42
CA PHE A 41 21.00 -18.87 4.48
C PHE A 41 20.68 -19.25 5.92
N TYR A 42 19.41 -19.06 6.29
CA TYR A 42 18.90 -19.54 7.56
C TYR A 42 18.90 -21.07 7.56
N THR A 43 19.63 -21.65 8.52
CA THR A 43 19.53 -23.07 8.85
C THR A 43 19.11 -23.19 10.32
N PRO A 44 17.99 -23.86 10.63
CA PRO A 44 17.48 -23.96 12.00
C PRO A 44 18.48 -24.59 12.98
N SER A 45 19.20 -25.62 12.55
CA SER A 45 20.19 -26.32 13.39
C SER A 45 21.33 -25.41 13.84
N HIS A 46 21.82 -24.53 12.97
CA HIS A 46 22.90 -23.60 13.28
C HIS A 46 22.43 -22.46 14.20
N THR A 47 21.22 -21.95 13.99
CA THR A 47 20.70 -20.81 14.78
C THR A 47 20.47 -21.19 16.24
N PHE A 48 19.80 -22.32 16.50
CA PHE A 48 19.47 -22.73 17.87
C PHE A 48 20.62 -23.45 18.59
N THR A 49 21.50 -24.15 17.85
CA THR A 49 22.60 -24.91 18.46
C THR A 49 23.88 -24.09 18.59
N ARG A 50 24.15 -23.15 17.67
CA ARG A 50 25.38 -22.33 17.64
C ARG A 50 25.18 -20.87 18.05
N GLN A 51 23.96 -20.47 18.42
CA GLN A 51 23.62 -19.12 18.92
C GLN A 51 23.95 -17.98 17.94
N GLU A 52 23.91 -18.25 16.63
CA GLU A 52 24.20 -17.25 15.58
C GLU A 52 22.96 -16.41 15.27
N TYR A 53 22.51 -15.59 16.24
CA TYR A 53 21.26 -14.82 16.15
C TYR A 53 21.23 -13.77 15.04
N TRP A 54 22.37 -13.38 14.48
CA TRP A 54 22.44 -12.43 13.36
C TRP A 54 21.98 -13.05 12.03
N ARG A 55 22.03 -14.39 11.87
CA ARG A 55 21.69 -15.05 10.62
C ARG A 55 20.23 -14.82 10.20
N PRO A 56 19.22 -15.08 11.07
CA PRO A 56 17.82 -14.72 10.78
C PRO A 56 17.64 -13.30 10.25
N LEU A 57 18.28 -12.33 10.89
CA LEU A 57 18.18 -10.93 10.51
C LEU A 57 18.72 -10.70 9.09
N THR A 58 19.91 -11.24 8.79
CA THR A 58 20.49 -11.15 7.44
C THR A 58 19.68 -11.92 6.39
N SER A 59 19.02 -13.02 6.76
CA SER A 59 18.18 -13.80 5.82
C SER A 59 16.93 -13.05 5.37
N PHE A 60 16.37 -12.15 6.19
CA PHE A 60 15.24 -11.28 5.77
C PHE A 60 15.67 -10.08 4.93
N LEU A 61 16.93 -9.69 5.05
CA LEU A 61 17.51 -8.57 4.29
C LEU A 61 18.10 -9.03 2.96
N TYR A 62 18.33 -10.34 2.79
CA TYR A 62 18.98 -10.89 1.61
C TYR A 62 17.96 -11.27 0.53
N LEU A 63 17.86 -10.43 -0.50
CA LEU A 63 17.07 -10.65 -1.71
C LEU A 63 17.83 -11.44 -2.80
N GLY A 64 19.09 -11.82 -2.56
CA GLY A 64 19.97 -12.38 -3.59
C GLY A 64 20.97 -11.37 -4.15
N ARG A 65 21.64 -11.79 -5.24
CA ARG A 65 22.60 -10.98 -6.01
C ARG A 65 21.86 -9.99 -6.90
N PHE A 66 22.55 -8.96 -7.40
CA PHE A 66 21.94 -8.03 -8.35
C PHE A 66 21.43 -8.75 -9.60
N SER A 67 20.12 -8.75 -9.78
CA SER A 67 19.39 -9.32 -10.91
C SER A 67 18.11 -8.52 -11.15
N PHE A 68 17.44 -8.75 -12.28
CA PHE A 68 16.13 -8.13 -12.53
C PHE A 68 15.10 -8.48 -11.44
N GLU A 69 15.11 -9.72 -10.97
CA GLU A 69 14.27 -10.19 -9.87
C GLU A 69 14.55 -9.42 -8.57
N TRP A 70 15.83 -9.16 -8.26
CA TRP A 70 16.22 -8.36 -7.10
C TRP A 70 15.63 -6.95 -7.16
N PHE A 71 15.70 -6.28 -8.33
CA PHE A 71 15.14 -4.94 -8.51
C PHE A 71 13.61 -4.93 -8.36
N LEU A 72 12.93 -5.94 -8.92
CA LEU A 72 11.48 -6.09 -8.80
C LEU A 72 11.06 -6.28 -7.34
N ASN A 73 11.75 -7.16 -6.61
CA ASN A 73 11.47 -7.39 -5.19
C ASN A 73 11.80 -6.16 -4.33
N MET A 74 12.90 -5.46 -4.61
CA MET A 74 13.23 -4.20 -3.94
C MET A 74 12.15 -3.15 -4.17
N TYR A 75 11.67 -3.00 -5.41
CA TYR A 75 10.58 -2.10 -5.75
C TYR A 75 9.31 -2.45 -4.96
N PHE A 76 8.91 -3.73 -4.92
CA PHE A 76 7.74 -4.18 -4.16
C PHE A 76 7.88 -3.90 -2.68
N ILE A 77 9.03 -4.21 -2.07
CA ILE A 77 9.28 -3.90 -0.65
C ILE A 77 9.12 -2.41 -0.40
N VAL A 78 9.81 -1.57 -1.16
CA VAL A 78 9.81 -0.11 -0.92
C VAL A 78 8.42 0.46 -1.13
N GLN A 79 7.74 0.09 -2.21
CA GLN A 79 6.40 0.56 -2.52
C GLN A 79 5.40 0.14 -1.43
N TYR A 80 5.36 -1.14 -1.06
CA TYR A 80 4.37 -1.65 -0.11
C TYR A 80 4.67 -1.22 1.32
N CYS A 81 5.93 -1.17 1.75
CA CYS A 81 6.28 -0.65 3.06
C CYS A 81 5.94 0.82 3.18
N ARG A 82 6.25 1.63 2.16
CA ARG A 82 5.93 3.05 2.13
C ARG A 82 4.42 3.27 2.22
N ASP A 83 3.65 2.58 1.38
CA ASP A 83 2.19 2.73 1.37
C ASP A 83 1.58 2.31 2.72
N LEU A 84 2.06 1.21 3.33
CA LEU A 84 1.60 0.78 4.64
C LEU A 84 1.99 1.77 5.75
N GLU A 85 3.21 2.28 5.76
CA GLU A 85 3.73 3.22 6.76
C GLU A 85 3.06 4.60 6.67
N GLU A 86 2.87 5.14 5.47
CA GLU A 86 2.21 6.45 5.24
C GLU A 86 0.69 6.36 5.29
N GLY A 87 0.11 5.25 4.85
CA GLY A 87 -1.35 5.11 4.77
C GLY A 87 -1.96 4.52 6.04
N SER A 88 -1.75 3.23 6.28
CA SER A 88 -2.39 2.52 7.39
C SER A 88 -1.83 2.91 8.76
N TYR A 89 -0.51 3.17 8.84
CA TYR A 89 0.20 3.46 10.09
C TYR A 89 0.66 4.91 10.21
N LEU A 90 -0.07 5.84 9.58
CA LEU A 90 0.23 7.28 9.65
C LEU A 90 0.36 7.75 11.11
N ASN A 91 1.46 8.46 11.41
CA ASN A 91 1.86 8.92 12.75
C ASN A 91 2.10 7.80 13.78
N ARG A 92 2.21 6.53 13.35
CA ARG A 92 2.47 5.39 14.23
C ARG A 92 3.61 4.50 13.71
N PRO A 93 4.83 5.06 13.54
CA PRO A 93 5.96 4.31 13.01
C PRO A 93 6.37 3.13 13.91
N ALA A 94 6.11 3.20 15.23
CA ALA A 94 6.40 2.08 16.12
C ALA A 94 5.48 0.89 15.90
N ASP A 95 4.19 1.14 15.64
CA ASP A 95 3.23 0.07 15.31
C ASP A 95 3.63 -0.63 14.00
N PHE A 96 4.08 0.13 13.00
CA PHE A 96 4.57 -0.45 11.74
C PHE A 96 5.86 -1.25 11.92
N ALA A 97 6.85 -0.71 12.64
CA ALA A 97 8.09 -1.43 12.95
C ALA A 97 7.82 -2.71 13.75
N TRP A 98 6.89 -2.65 14.70
CA TRP A 98 6.46 -3.82 15.48
C TRP A 98 5.77 -4.86 14.60
N LEU A 99 4.87 -4.44 13.71
CA LEU A 99 4.25 -5.32 12.73
C LEU A 99 5.31 -6.03 11.88
N LEU A 100 6.31 -5.31 11.37
CA LEU A 100 7.38 -5.89 10.56
C LEU A 100 8.18 -6.93 11.37
N LEU A 101 8.51 -6.62 12.62
CA LEU A 101 9.19 -7.55 13.52
C LEU A 101 8.35 -8.80 13.80
N LEU A 102 7.06 -8.65 14.07
CA LEU A 102 6.16 -9.77 14.30
C LEU A 102 6.01 -10.63 13.04
N LEU A 103 5.92 -10.00 11.87
CA LEU A 103 5.82 -10.71 10.60
C LEU A 103 7.10 -11.54 10.33
N CYS A 104 8.28 -10.94 10.53
CA CYS A 104 9.56 -11.65 10.49
C CYS A 104 9.58 -12.81 11.51
N SER A 105 9.11 -12.59 12.73
CA SER A 105 9.09 -13.63 13.77
C SER A 105 8.17 -14.81 13.42
N ALA A 106 7.01 -14.53 12.81
CA ALA A 106 6.07 -15.55 12.39
C ALA A 106 6.62 -16.36 11.20
N ILE A 107 7.21 -15.69 10.21
CA ILE A 107 7.87 -16.35 9.07
C ILE A 107 9.04 -17.23 9.57
N LEU A 108 9.83 -16.76 10.53
CA LEU A 108 10.90 -17.57 11.14
C LEU A 108 10.36 -18.83 11.80
N LEU A 109 9.29 -18.70 12.58
CA LEU A 109 8.66 -19.83 13.26
C LEU A 109 8.20 -20.87 12.23
N VAL A 110 7.51 -20.40 11.20
CA VAL A 110 7.02 -21.25 10.10
C VAL A 110 8.18 -21.91 9.36
N ALA A 111 9.20 -21.16 8.94
CA ALA A 111 10.37 -21.68 8.26
C ALA A 111 11.13 -22.71 9.13
N SER A 112 11.21 -22.48 10.44
CA SER A 112 11.84 -23.40 11.38
C SER A 112 11.09 -24.73 11.50
N LEU A 113 9.76 -24.72 11.41
CA LEU A 113 8.94 -25.94 11.44
C LEU A 113 9.09 -26.77 10.17
N LEU A 114 9.31 -26.12 9.02
CA LEU A 114 9.49 -26.79 7.73
C LEU A 114 10.92 -27.33 7.52
N ALA A 115 11.86 -27.00 8.41
CA ALA A 115 13.22 -27.54 8.50
C ALA A 115 14.04 -27.52 7.20
N ASN A 116 13.79 -26.56 6.31
CA ASN A 116 14.46 -26.48 5.02
C ASN A 116 14.94 -25.03 4.75
N PRO A 117 16.18 -24.84 4.25
CA PRO A 117 16.76 -23.52 4.03
C PRO A 117 16.04 -22.80 2.89
N TYR A 118 15.27 -21.77 3.21
CA TYR A 118 14.50 -20.98 2.25
C TYR A 118 14.91 -19.51 2.25
N PHE A 119 14.52 -18.80 1.19
CA PHE A 119 14.64 -17.36 1.12
C PHE A 119 13.54 -16.69 1.95
N LEU A 120 13.87 -16.37 3.21
CA LEU A 120 12.96 -15.72 4.15
C LEU A 120 12.52 -14.32 3.66
N ALA A 121 13.40 -13.63 2.93
CA ALA A 121 13.07 -12.34 2.33
C ALA A 121 11.90 -12.44 1.33
N HIS A 122 11.89 -13.43 0.44
CA HIS A 122 10.80 -13.64 -0.52
C HIS A 122 9.47 -13.91 0.15
N MET A 123 9.46 -14.69 1.24
CA MET A 123 8.25 -14.89 2.06
C MET A 123 7.76 -13.58 2.67
N LEU A 124 8.68 -12.74 3.16
CA LEU A 124 8.33 -11.43 3.72
C LEU A 124 7.73 -10.50 2.66
N VAL A 125 8.30 -10.46 1.45
CA VAL A 125 7.74 -9.69 0.33
C VAL A 125 6.33 -10.16 -0.01
N ALA A 126 6.12 -11.47 -0.14
CA ALA A 126 4.81 -12.04 -0.45
C ALA A 126 3.77 -11.74 0.66
N SER A 127 4.16 -11.83 1.94
CA SER A 127 3.28 -11.45 3.06
C SER A 127 2.93 -9.96 3.08
N LEU A 128 3.91 -9.07 2.87
CA LEU A 128 3.68 -7.62 2.80
C LEU A 128 2.80 -7.24 1.61
N THR A 129 3.08 -7.84 0.45
CA THR A 129 2.28 -7.69 -0.77
C THR A 129 0.84 -8.08 -0.52
N TYR A 130 0.62 -9.21 0.17
CA TYR A 130 -0.72 -9.65 0.55
C TYR A 130 -1.39 -8.63 1.47
N MET A 131 -0.74 -8.21 2.55
CA MET A 131 -1.32 -7.24 3.49
C MET A 131 -1.71 -5.95 2.76
N TRP A 132 -0.77 -5.36 2.01
CA TRP A 132 -1.00 -4.17 1.20
C TRP A 132 -2.20 -4.35 0.25
N SER A 133 -2.27 -5.47 -0.47
CA SER A 133 -3.36 -5.75 -1.40
C SER A 133 -4.75 -5.73 -0.76
N ARG A 134 -4.82 -6.06 0.54
CA ARG A 134 -6.05 -6.11 1.32
C ARG A 134 -6.41 -4.76 1.93
N PHE A 135 -5.42 -3.97 2.36
CA PHE A 135 -5.64 -2.58 2.79
C PHE A 135 -6.14 -1.70 1.65
N TYR A 136 -5.60 -1.90 0.45
CA TYR A 136 -5.92 -1.10 -0.74
C TYR A 136 -6.76 -1.88 -1.75
N SER A 137 -7.72 -2.69 -1.30
CA SER A 137 -8.47 -3.60 -2.16
C SER A 137 -9.25 -2.93 -3.30
N HIS A 138 -9.57 -1.65 -3.15
CA HIS A 138 -10.31 -0.85 -4.15
C HIS A 138 -9.40 -0.14 -5.16
N THR A 139 -8.09 -0.15 -4.96
CA THR A 139 -7.12 0.46 -5.87
C THR A 139 -6.90 -0.47 -7.07
N PHE A 140 -6.98 0.07 -8.28
CA PHE A 140 -6.63 -0.67 -9.49
C PHE A 140 -5.14 -0.50 -9.78
N ILE A 141 -4.46 -1.62 -10.02
CA ILE A 141 -3.06 -1.62 -10.43
C ILE A 141 -2.91 -2.26 -11.81
N SER A 142 -1.88 -1.80 -12.52
CA SER A 142 -1.48 -2.38 -13.80
C SER A 142 -0.34 -3.36 -13.58
N PHE A 143 -0.59 -4.64 -13.80
CA PHE A 143 0.46 -5.66 -13.81
C PHE A 143 1.20 -5.61 -15.15
N MET A 144 2.50 -5.27 -15.11
CA MET A 144 3.38 -5.14 -16.27
C MET A 144 2.86 -4.20 -17.38
N GLY A 145 1.96 -3.26 -17.04
CA GLY A 145 1.29 -2.39 -18.02
C GLY A 145 0.29 -3.08 -18.95
N LEU A 146 0.03 -4.37 -18.76
CA LEU A 146 -0.81 -5.19 -19.65
C LEU A 146 -2.18 -5.49 -19.04
N LEU A 147 -2.22 -5.89 -17.77
CA LEU A 147 -3.44 -6.32 -17.10
C LEU A 147 -3.79 -5.34 -15.98
N THR A 148 -4.96 -4.71 -16.06
CA THR A 148 -5.52 -3.89 -14.98
C THR A 148 -6.41 -4.74 -14.10
N MET A 149 -6.13 -4.74 -12.80
CA MET A 149 -6.90 -5.53 -11.83
C MET A 149 -6.99 -4.81 -10.48
N PRO A 150 -8.03 -5.09 -9.67
CA PRO A 150 -8.04 -4.65 -8.29
C PRO A 150 -6.84 -5.22 -7.52
N ALA A 151 -6.24 -4.42 -6.65
CA ALA A 151 -5.05 -4.79 -5.89
C ALA A 151 -5.24 -6.12 -5.13
N ALA A 152 -6.46 -6.40 -4.64
CA ALA A 152 -6.78 -7.64 -3.93
C ALA A 152 -6.45 -8.94 -4.70
N TYR A 153 -6.40 -8.90 -6.04
CA TYR A 153 -6.05 -10.06 -6.87
C TYR A 153 -4.54 -10.17 -7.13
N PHE A 154 -3.77 -9.12 -6.84
CA PHE A 154 -2.35 -9.05 -7.15
C PHE A 154 -1.51 -10.19 -6.55
N PRO A 155 -1.64 -10.55 -5.25
CA PRO A 155 -0.85 -11.65 -4.69
C PRO A 155 -1.13 -12.99 -5.37
N TRP A 156 -2.38 -13.20 -5.79
CA TRP A 156 -2.78 -14.42 -6.50
C TRP A 156 -2.23 -14.47 -7.93
N VAL A 157 -2.18 -13.33 -8.61
CA VAL A 157 -1.54 -13.22 -9.92
C VAL A 157 -0.04 -13.44 -9.82
N MET A 158 0.62 -12.94 -8.75
CA MET A 158 2.03 -13.21 -8.49
C MET A 158 2.28 -14.71 -8.26
N VAL A 159 1.44 -15.39 -7.49
CA VAL A 159 1.52 -16.87 -7.31
C VAL A 159 1.35 -17.60 -8.64
N ALA A 160 0.39 -17.20 -9.47
CA ALA A 160 0.17 -17.79 -10.79
C ALA A 160 1.38 -17.55 -11.72
N PHE A 161 2.02 -16.39 -11.62
CA PHE A 161 3.23 -16.08 -12.37
C PHE A 161 4.42 -16.93 -11.91
N SER A 162 4.64 -17.05 -10.59
CA SER A 162 5.67 -17.93 -10.02
C SER A 162 5.50 -19.39 -10.45
N LEU A 163 4.26 -19.90 -10.49
CA LEU A 163 3.96 -21.24 -11.03
C LEU A 163 4.47 -21.45 -12.46
N VAL A 164 4.32 -20.43 -13.32
CA VAL A 164 4.73 -20.48 -14.72
C VAL A 164 6.25 -20.37 -14.87
N VAL A 165 6.88 -19.51 -14.06
CA VAL A 165 8.32 -19.23 -14.14
C VAL A 165 9.16 -20.31 -13.47
N GLU A 166 8.83 -20.69 -12.24
CA GLU A 166 9.63 -21.60 -11.40
C GLU A 166 9.33 -23.07 -11.68
N GLN A 167 8.30 -23.38 -12.48
CA GLN A 167 7.90 -24.74 -12.87
C GLN A 167 7.65 -25.68 -11.66
N GLY A 168 7.32 -25.12 -10.50
CA GLY A 168 7.13 -25.83 -9.25
C GLY A 168 5.95 -25.29 -8.44
N TRP A 169 5.51 -26.04 -7.41
CA TRP A 169 4.41 -25.62 -6.56
C TRP A 169 4.85 -24.50 -5.60
N PRO A 170 4.19 -23.32 -5.62
CA PRO A 170 4.56 -22.12 -4.88
C PRO A 170 4.09 -22.21 -3.42
N THR A 171 4.59 -23.22 -2.71
CA THR A 171 4.16 -23.52 -1.35
C THR A 171 4.51 -22.39 -0.38
N PHE A 172 5.62 -21.70 -0.59
CA PHE A 172 6.10 -20.63 0.28
C PHE A 172 5.36 -19.33 0.07
N GLU A 173 5.02 -19.00 -1.16
CA GLU A 173 4.20 -17.83 -1.49
C GLU A 173 2.80 -18.00 -0.88
N LEU A 174 2.22 -19.19 -1.00
CA LEU A 174 0.93 -19.52 -0.38
C LEU A 174 1.01 -19.45 1.15
N LEU A 175 2.09 -19.94 1.74
CA LEU A 175 2.31 -19.89 3.18
C LEU A 175 2.53 -18.46 3.68
N ALA A 176 3.27 -17.65 2.93
CA ALA A 176 3.45 -16.23 3.18
C ALA A 176 2.13 -15.46 3.06
N ILE A 177 1.28 -15.78 2.08
CA ILE A 177 -0.08 -15.24 1.97
C ILE A 177 -0.91 -15.62 3.19
N ALA A 178 -0.84 -16.87 3.67
CA ALA A 178 -1.57 -17.30 4.86
C ALA A 178 -1.11 -16.54 6.11
N VAL A 179 0.20 -16.37 6.31
CA VAL A 179 0.76 -15.54 7.39
C VAL A 179 0.27 -14.10 7.26
N GLY A 180 0.39 -13.50 6.07
CA GLY A 180 -0.09 -12.14 5.81
C GLY A 180 -1.59 -11.97 6.08
N HIS A 181 -2.40 -12.99 5.80
CA HIS A 181 -3.84 -12.99 6.10
C HIS A 181 -4.13 -12.95 7.59
N VAL A 182 -3.41 -13.74 8.39
CA VAL A 182 -3.55 -13.72 9.85
C VAL A 182 -3.20 -12.33 10.40
N PHE A 183 -2.11 -11.72 9.93
CA PHE A 183 -1.70 -10.38 10.37
C PHE A 183 -2.67 -9.29 9.92
N TRP A 184 -3.14 -9.32 8.68
CA TRP A 184 -4.17 -8.40 8.20
C TRP A 184 -5.46 -8.54 9.01
N PHE A 185 -5.89 -9.77 9.30
CA PHE A 185 -7.06 -10.04 10.12
C PHE A 185 -6.91 -9.43 11.53
N LEU A 186 -5.76 -9.65 12.18
CA LEU A 186 -5.49 -9.11 13.51
C LEU A 186 -5.35 -7.58 13.52
N ALA A 187 -4.83 -6.98 12.44
CA ALA A 187 -4.61 -5.54 12.34
C ALA A 187 -5.90 -4.78 12.06
N GLU A 188 -6.74 -5.30 11.17
CA GLU A 188 -7.80 -4.53 10.54
C GLU A 188 -9.19 -5.10 10.86
N GLU A 189 -9.37 -6.42 10.78
CA GLU A 189 -10.67 -7.05 10.99
C GLU A 189 -11.00 -7.22 12.48
N TRP A 190 -10.00 -7.59 13.30
CA TRP A 190 -10.19 -7.83 14.72
C TRP A 190 -10.63 -6.57 15.50
N PRO A 191 -10.00 -5.39 15.32
CA PRO A 191 -10.43 -4.18 16.03
C PRO A 191 -11.80 -3.66 15.56
N ARG A 192 -12.21 -3.97 14.31
CA ARG A 192 -13.52 -3.58 13.78
C ARG A 192 -14.69 -4.38 14.36
N ARG A 193 -14.43 -5.54 14.96
CA ARG A 193 -15.48 -6.38 15.58
C ARG A 193 -15.87 -5.84 16.95
N ALA A 194 -17.18 -5.77 17.20
CA ALA A 194 -17.74 -5.33 18.48
C ALA A 194 -17.23 -6.16 19.68
N GLU A 195 -16.96 -7.45 19.47
CA GLU A 195 -16.45 -8.38 20.49
C GLU A 195 -15.06 -8.02 21.03
N SER A 196 -14.27 -7.26 20.27
CA SER A 196 -12.91 -6.87 20.64
C SER A 196 -12.87 -5.68 21.61
N ALA A 197 -14.00 -4.97 21.80
CA ALA A 197 -14.06 -3.70 22.54
C ALA A 197 -12.99 -2.68 22.08
N GLY A 198 -12.57 -2.73 20.82
CA GLY A 198 -11.51 -1.89 20.25
C GLY A 198 -10.07 -2.30 20.61
N ALA A 199 -9.86 -3.49 21.18
CA ALA A 199 -8.52 -3.97 21.50
C ALA A 199 -7.66 -4.15 20.23
N ARG A 200 -6.44 -3.62 20.27
CA ARG A 200 -5.45 -3.70 19.19
C ARG A 200 -4.36 -4.72 19.58
N PRO A 201 -4.46 -5.99 19.15
CA PRO A 201 -3.51 -7.03 19.54
C PRO A 201 -2.10 -6.79 18.99
N LEU A 202 -1.98 -5.98 17.93
CA LEU A 202 -0.73 -5.64 17.26
C LEU A 202 -0.17 -4.27 17.71
N ALA A 203 -0.64 -3.69 18.81
CA ALA A 203 -0.09 -2.45 19.33
C ALA A 203 1.38 -2.62 19.73
N ALA A 204 2.22 -1.65 19.37
CA ALA A 204 3.64 -1.68 19.72
C ALA A 204 3.86 -1.60 21.23
N PRO A 205 4.88 -2.30 21.76
CA PRO A 205 5.27 -2.16 23.15
C PRO A 205 5.81 -0.73 23.41
N GLN A 206 5.59 -0.22 24.62
CA GLN A 206 5.91 1.17 24.98
C GLN A 206 7.37 1.56 24.75
N PHE A 207 8.32 0.62 24.87
CA PHE A 207 9.73 0.92 24.62
C PHE A 207 10.00 1.31 23.17
N LEU A 208 9.26 0.72 22.22
CA LEU A 208 9.43 0.99 20.79
C LEU A 208 8.80 2.33 20.42
N CYS A 209 7.65 2.66 21.03
CA CYS A 209 7.04 3.99 20.91
C CYS A 209 8.01 5.08 21.38
N ARG A 210 8.67 4.88 22.52
CA ARG A 210 9.68 5.82 23.03
C ARG A 210 10.89 5.94 22.10
N LEU A 211 11.38 4.83 21.55
CA LEU A 211 12.53 4.84 20.65
C LEU A 211 12.25 5.63 19.36
N LEU A 212 11.04 5.49 18.83
CA LEU A 212 10.61 6.16 17.59
C LEU A 212 9.90 7.50 17.85
N HIS A 213 10.02 8.04 19.07
CA HIS A 213 9.41 9.31 19.49
C HIS A 213 7.91 9.41 19.13
N GLN A 214 7.20 8.29 19.17
CA GLN A 214 5.76 8.24 18.96
C GLN A 214 5.05 8.59 20.27
N THR A 215 4.25 9.64 20.28
CA THR A 215 3.39 9.97 21.41
C THR A 215 2.38 8.84 21.60
N THR A 216 2.32 8.29 22.80
CA THR A 216 1.30 7.30 23.13
C THR A 216 -0.03 8.00 23.43
N PRO A 217 -1.19 7.35 23.20
CA PRO A 217 -2.49 7.94 23.51
C PRO A 217 -2.60 8.42 24.97
N ALA A 218 -1.95 7.73 25.91
CA ALA A 218 -1.89 8.12 27.32
C ALA A 218 -1.05 9.39 27.55
N GLU A 219 0.04 9.59 26.81
CA GLU A 219 0.84 10.82 26.85
C GLU A 219 0.12 11.96 26.15
N ASP A 220 -0.62 11.69 25.07
CA ASP A 220 -1.48 12.67 24.41
C ASP A 220 -2.60 13.12 25.35
N GLU A 221 -3.26 12.21 26.06
CA GLU A 221 -4.32 12.55 27.02
C GLU A 221 -3.81 13.40 28.18
N VAL A 222 -2.65 13.06 28.75
CA VAL A 222 -1.97 13.88 29.79
C VAL A 222 -1.53 15.23 29.23
N ARG A 223 -0.97 15.28 28.01
CA ARG A 223 -0.52 16.51 27.37
C ARG A 223 -1.69 17.43 27.01
N LEU A 224 -2.82 16.88 26.59
CA LEU A 224 -4.06 17.61 26.32
C LEU A 224 -4.69 18.12 27.61
N ALA A 225 -4.65 17.32 28.69
CA ALA A 225 -5.06 17.76 30.02
C ALA A 225 -4.16 18.89 30.56
N ASP A 226 -2.84 18.81 30.37
CA ASP A 226 -1.88 19.88 30.73
C ASP A 226 -2.09 21.16 29.90
N LEU A 227 -2.59 21.04 28.67
CA LEU A 227 -2.97 22.16 27.81
C LEU A 227 -4.35 22.75 28.14
N GLY A 228 -5.06 22.20 29.14
CA GLY A 228 -6.40 22.65 29.54
C GLY A 228 -7.47 22.43 28.46
N ILE A 229 -7.26 21.48 27.55
CA ILE A 229 -8.22 21.13 26.51
C ILE A 229 -9.06 19.95 27.02
N ASP A 230 -10.30 20.24 27.44
CA ASP A 230 -11.25 19.21 27.89
C ASP A 230 -11.57 18.21 26.77
N MET A 231 -11.25 16.94 26.97
CA MET A 231 -11.59 15.85 26.03
C MET A 231 -13.10 15.67 25.81
N ASN A 232 -13.94 16.18 26.72
CA ASN A 232 -15.40 16.14 26.61
C ASN A 232 -15.96 17.02 25.47
N VAL A 233 -15.11 17.81 24.79
CA VAL A 233 -15.52 18.57 23.60
C VAL A 233 -15.44 17.70 22.33
N PHE A 234 -14.60 16.66 22.32
CA PHE A 234 -14.43 15.75 21.17
C PHE A 234 -15.13 14.40 21.35
N ALA A 235 -15.32 13.98 22.60
CA ALA A 235 -16.27 12.92 22.91
C ALA A 235 -17.68 13.51 22.80
N GLY A 236 -18.39 13.21 21.71
CA GLY A 236 -19.79 13.57 21.57
C GLY A 236 -20.63 12.91 22.66
N ASP A 237 -20.76 13.58 23.80
CA ASP A 237 -21.81 13.31 24.76
C ASP A 237 -23.14 13.57 24.07
N THR A 238 -23.79 12.50 23.63
CA THR A 238 -25.25 12.54 23.46
C THR A 238 -25.82 12.18 24.84
N PRO A 239 -26.35 13.15 25.61
CA PRO A 239 -27.01 12.82 26.86
C PRO A 239 -28.24 11.98 26.53
N ALA A 240 -28.30 10.79 27.13
CA ALA A 240 -29.50 9.99 27.16
C ALA A 240 -30.61 10.77 27.88
N ASP A 241 -31.80 10.78 27.27
CA ASP A 241 -33.08 11.28 27.78
C ASP A 241 -33.44 12.74 27.47
N THR A 242 -34.07 12.94 26.30
CA THR A 242 -35.40 13.56 26.25
C THR A 242 -36.16 12.93 25.08
N ARG A 243 -37.30 12.33 25.37
CA ARG A 243 -38.27 11.83 24.39
C ARG A 243 -38.78 12.96 23.52
N ASP A 244 -38.20 13.15 22.35
CA ASP A 244 -38.86 13.74 21.18
C ASP A 244 -38.16 13.23 19.92
N PRO A 245 -38.89 12.65 18.94
CA PRO A 245 -38.29 12.26 17.68
C PRO A 245 -37.82 13.52 16.92
N PRO A 246 -36.66 13.51 16.27
CA PRO A 246 -36.23 14.62 15.43
C PRO A 246 -37.27 14.85 14.31
N PRO A 247 -37.54 16.11 13.91
CA PRO A 247 -38.38 16.34 12.75
C PRO A 247 -37.74 15.64 11.56
N LEU A 248 -38.52 14.79 10.89
CA LEU A 248 -38.18 14.23 9.59
C LEU A 248 -37.88 15.39 8.65
N TYR A 249 -36.60 15.67 8.41
CA TYR A 249 -36.19 16.41 7.23
C TYR A 249 -36.44 15.50 6.03
N THR A 250 -37.68 15.50 5.55
CA THR A 250 -37.95 15.19 4.16
C THR A 250 -37.31 16.30 3.35
N GLU A 251 -36.12 16.04 2.80
CA GLU A 251 -35.57 16.83 1.71
C GLU A 251 -36.50 16.65 0.50
N GLN A 252 -37.58 17.42 0.46
CA GLN A 252 -38.37 17.59 -0.75
C GLN A 252 -37.52 18.41 -1.71
N VAL A 253 -36.85 17.71 -2.63
CA VAL A 253 -36.37 18.31 -3.88
C VAL A 253 -37.58 18.91 -4.58
N THR A 254 -37.80 20.19 -4.33
CA THR A 254 -38.82 20.98 -5.02
C THR A 254 -38.28 21.22 -6.43
N VAL A 255 -38.67 20.35 -7.36
CA VAL A 255 -38.48 20.59 -8.79
C VAL A 255 -39.25 21.87 -9.12
N HIS A 256 -38.54 22.98 -9.27
CA HIS A 256 -39.09 24.20 -9.82
C HIS A 256 -39.48 23.94 -11.28
N THR A 257 -40.74 23.59 -11.50
CA THR A 257 -41.38 23.63 -12.81
C THR A 257 -41.52 25.10 -13.24
N PRO A 258 -41.01 25.53 -14.40
CA PRO A 258 -41.27 26.87 -14.92
C PRO A 258 -42.75 27.00 -15.31
N PRO A 259 -43.39 28.16 -15.14
CA PRO A 259 -44.80 28.32 -15.47
C PRO A 259 -45.01 28.20 -16.99
N ALA A 260 -46.09 27.50 -17.34
CA ALA A 260 -46.56 27.29 -18.70
C ALA A 260 -46.75 28.63 -19.43
N ARG A 261 -45.97 28.85 -20.50
CA ARG A 261 -46.28 29.86 -21.51
C ARG A 261 -47.28 29.27 -22.50
N GLN A 262 -48.38 29.99 -22.65
CA GLN A 262 -49.44 29.72 -23.62
C GLN A 262 -48.89 29.63 -25.04
N SER A 263 -49.48 28.70 -25.77
CA SER A 263 -49.33 28.41 -27.19
C SER A 263 -49.76 29.60 -28.06
N GLU A 264 -48.84 30.13 -28.86
CA GLU A 264 -49.15 30.88 -30.08
C GLU A 264 -48.36 30.28 -31.26
N ASP A 265 -49.15 29.78 -32.22
CA ASP A 265 -48.93 29.44 -33.63
C ASP A 265 -47.51 29.25 -34.20
N LEU A 266 -47.28 28.01 -34.66
CA LEU A 266 -46.27 27.63 -35.66
C LEU A 266 -46.97 27.26 -36.97
N PRO A 267 -46.62 27.86 -38.13
CA PRO A 267 -46.84 27.22 -39.41
C PRO A 267 -45.61 26.39 -39.82
N ARG A 268 -45.86 25.09 -39.99
CA ARG A 268 -45.36 24.17 -41.03
C ARG A 268 -44.13 24.61 -41.86
N GLN A 269 -43.06 23.79 -41.90
CA GLN A 269 -42.80 22.81 -42.98
C GLN A 269 -41.48 22.04 -42.82
N SER A 270 -41.59 20.71 -42.97
CA SER A 270 -40.71 19.71 -43.61
C SER A 270 -39.17 19.81 -43.54
N GLU A 271 -38.59 18.74 -42.96
CA GLU A 271 -37.46 17.93 -43.43
C GLU A 271 -36.64 18.44 -44.64
N GLU A 272 -35.32 18.61 -44.48
CA GLU A 272 -34.32 17.95 -45.35
C GLU A 272 -32.86 18.08 -44.88
N SER A 273 -32.18 16.93 -44.89
CA SER A 273 -30.78 16.69 -45.27
C SER A 273 -29.61 17.08 -44.35
N GLN A 274 -28.95 16.01 -43.87
CA GLN A 274 -27.53 15.92 -43.54
C GLN A 274 -26.66 16.31 -44.76
N ASP A 275 -25.95 17.43 -44.70
CA ASP A 275 -24.67 17.60 -45.40
C ASP A 275 -23.98 18.88 -44.88
N GLY A 276 -22.74 18.82 -44.41
CA GLY A 276 -22.06 20.07 -44.01
C GLY A 276 -20.90 19.98 -43.00
N THR A 277 -20.55 18.81 -42.50
CA THR A 277 -19.46 18.70 -41.51
C THR A 277 -18.12 18.24 -42.11
N GLU A 278 -18.08 17.70 -43.34
CA GLU A 278 -16.83 17.30 -44.03
C GLU A 278 -16.15 18.43 -44.85
N ASP A 279 -16.84 19.53 -45.19
CA ASP A 279 -16.27 20.61 -46.03
C ASP A 279 -15.37 21.60 -45.27
N LYS A 280 -15.30 21.51 -43.93
CA LYS A 280 -14.42 22.39 -43.11
C LYS A 280 -13.00 21.83 -42.91
N GLU A 281 -12.81 20.51 -42.84
CA GLU A 281 -11.46 19.93 -42.67
C GLU A 281 -10.66 19.92 -43.99
N THR A 282 -11.34 19.74 -45.13
CA THR A 282 -10.69 19.71 -46.45
C THR A 282 -10.16 21.08 -46.87
N ARG A 283 -10.86 22.17 -46.49
CA ARG A 283 -10.43 23.56 -46.75
C ARG A 283 -9.27 24.03 -45.89
N LEU A 284 -9.09 23.47 -44.69
CA LEU A 284 -7.94 23.79 -43.84
C LEU A 284 -6.65 23.10 -44.32
N ARG A 285 -6.74 21.87 -44.85
CA ARG A 285 -5.57 21.17 -45.43
C ARG A 285 -5.05 21.78 -46.73
N GLN A 286 -5.93 22.32 -47.59
CA GLN A 286 -5.50 22.98 -48.84
C GLN A 286 -4.88 24.38 -48.63
N ARG A 287 -5.11 25.03 -47.48
CA ARG A 287 -4.54 26.35 -47.19
C ARG A 287 -3.09 26.28 -46.69
N THR A 288 -2.72 25.21 -45.99
CA THR A 288 -1.34 24.99 -45.50
C THR A 288 -0.38 24.56 -46.61
N VAL A 289 -0.84 23.77 -47.59
CA VAL A 289 0.02 23.29 -48.70
C VAL A 289 0.34 24.41 -49.70
N ARG A 290 -0.47 25.48 -49.78
CA ARG A 290 -0.25 26.58 -50.73
C ARG A 290 0.73 27.66 -50.23
N THR A 291 1.04 27.70 -48.93
CA THR A 291 2.06 28.60 -48.38
C THR A 291 3.49 28.07 -48.55
N ASP A 292 3.68 26.75 -48.63
CA ASP A 292 5.03 26.16 -48.73
C ASP A 292 5.59 26.10 -50.18
N ILE A 293 4.81 26.45 -51.20
CA ILE A 293 5.25 26.46 -52.61
C ILE A 293 5.57 27.90 -53.10
N ALA A 294 5.44 28.92 -52.25
CA ALA A 294 5.73 30.32 -52.60
C ALA A 294 7.11 30.83 -52.11
N GLU A 295 7.94 29.98 -51.50
CA GLU A 295 9.31 30.34 -51.03
C GLU A 295 10.45 29.63 -51.78
N LEU A 296 10.15 28.94 -52.90
CA LEU A 296 11.16 28.33 -53.77
C LEU A 296 10.88 28.66 -55.24
N ASP A 297 11.09 29.93 -55.61
CA ASP A 297 11.56 30.40 -56.92
C ASP A 297 11.97 31.88 -56.84
#